data_AF-A0A519V4Z4-F1
#
_entry.id   AF-A0A519V4Z4-F1
#
_cell.length_a   1.000
_cell.length_b   1.000
_cell.length_c   1.000
_cell.angle_alpha   90.00
_cell.angle_beta   90.00
_cell.angle_gamma   90.00
#
_symmetry.space_group_name_H-M   'P 1'
#
loop_
_entity.id
_entity.type
_entity.pdbx_description
1 polymer ?
#
loop_
_entity_poly.entity_id
_entity_poly.type
_entity_poly.pdbx_seq_one_letter_code
_entity_poly.pdbx_strand_id
1 'polypeptide(L)'
;MKTKVNLTIEKETLKKVKIYAEEHKVSVSSMVEEYFEKLVKPEQEIKTSLFEIIDNLEPKTDFPEDFDFKKEYHEAKAKKYGF
;
A
#
# COMPACT_ATOMS: atom_id res chain seq x y z
N MET A 1 -14.96 -24.06 3.96
CA MET A 1 -14.35 -25.38 3.72
C MET A 1 -13.09 -25.17 2.91
N LYS A 2 -11.95 -25.78 3.26
CA LYS A 2 -10.70 -25.63 2.50
C LYS A 2 -10.59 -26.75 1.46
N THR A 3 -10.17 -26.42 0.24
CA THR A 3 -9.90 -27.38 -0.84
C THR A 3 -8.44 -27.29 -1.26
N LYS A 4 -7.91 -28.36 -1.88
CA LYS A 4 -6.53 -28.39 -2.38
C LYS A 4 -6.50 -27.92 -3.83
N VAL A 5 -5.54 -27.05 -4.15
CA VAL A 5 -5.24 -26.61 -5.52
C VAL A 5 -3.93 -27.25 -5.96
N ASN A 6 -3.89 -27.82 -7.17
CA ASN A 6 -2.66 -28.30 -7.79
C ASN A 6 -2.10 -27.22 -8.72
N LEU A 7 -0.86 -26.79 -8.48
CA LEU A 7 -0.19 -25.73 -9.24
C LEU A 7 1.10 -26.26 -9.85
N THR A 8 1.36 -25.88 -11.10
CA THR A 8 2.65 -26.09 -11.76
C THR A 8 3.45 -24.80 -11.66
N ILE A 9 4.68 -24.88 -11.18
CA ILE A 9 5.58 -23.73 -11.03
C ILE A 9 7.01 -24.15 -11.36
N GLU A 10 7.76 -23.24 -11.95
CA GLU A 10 9.18 -23.44 -12.21
C GLU A 10 9.96 -23.72 -10.93
N LYS A 11 10.86 -24.71 -10.99
CA LYS A 11 11.60 -25.20 -9.81
C LYS A 11 12.43 -24.10 -9.15
N GLU A 12 13.07 -23.25 -9.95
CA GLU A 12 13.89 -22.15 -9.45
C GLU A 12 13.04 -21.06 -8.81
N THR A 13 11.85 -20.80 -9.35
CA THR A 13 10.88 -19.88 -8.73
C THR A 13 10.40 -20.41 -7.39
N LEU A 14 10.05 -21.70 -7.31
CA LEU A 14 9.61 -22.33 -6.05
C LEU A 14 10.69 -22.24 -4.96
N LYS A 15 11.97 -22.43 -5.30
CA LYS A 15 13.07 -22.27 -4.33
C LYS A 15 13.12 -20.86 -3.75
N LYS A 16 13.07 -19.83 -4.61
CA LYS A 16 13.10 -18.42 -4.17
C LYS A 16 11.91 -18.08 -3.28
N VAL A 17 10.72 -18.55 -3.66
CA VAL A 17 9.49 -18.33 -2.88
C VAL A 17 9.56 -19.00 -1.51
N LYS A 18 10.15 -20.21 -1.41
CA LYS A 18 10.32 -20.88 -0.11
C LYS A 18 11.27 -20.13 0.82
N ILE A 19 12.40 -19.63 0.30
CA ILE A 19 13.33 -18.80 1.08
C ILE A 19 12.61 -17.55 1.60
N TYR A 20 11.91 -16.84 0.72
CA TYR A 20 11.13 -15.67 1.10
C TYR A 20 10.10 -16.00 2.19
N ALA A 21 9.37 -17.12 2.03
CA ALA A 21 8.35 -17.56 2.97
C ALA A 21 8.94 -17.85 4.37
N GLU A 22 10.11 -18.50 4.43
CA GLU A 22 10.82 -18.75 5.69
C GLU A 22 11.29 -17.45 6.36
N GLU A 23 11.90 -16.54 5.60
CA GLU A 23 12.36 -15.23 6.10
C GLU A 23 11.21 -14.41 6.70
N HIS A 24 10.03 -14.46 6.08
CA HIS A 24 8.85 -13.69 6.50
C HIS A 24 7.94 -14.48 7.45
N LYS A 25 8.31 -15.71 7.84
CA LYS A 25 7.52 -16.61 8.69
C LYS A 25 6.08 -16.84 8.17
N VAL A 26 5.93 -16.90 6.85
CA VAL A 26 4.66 -17.20 6.17
C VAL A 26 4.75 -18.52 5.41
N SER A 27 3.60 -19.08 5.03
CA SER A 27 3.56 -20.28 4.19
C SER A 27 3.29 -19.93 2.73
N VAL A 28 3.83 -20.71 1.79
CA VAL A 28 3.55 -20.53 0.36
C VAL A 28 2.05 -20.65 0.07
N SER A 29 1.35 -21.57 0.75
CA SER A 29 -0.11 -21.71 0.62
C SER A 29 -0.84 -20.46 1.10
N SER A 30 -0.38 -19.82 2.18
CA SER A 30 -0.95 -18.55 2.67
C SER A 30 -0.74 -17.42 1.66
N MET A 31 0.44 -17.34 1.06
CA MET A 31 0.74 -16.33 0.04
C MET A 31 -0.16 -16.47 -1.20
N VAL A 32 -0.39 -17.72 -1.64
CA VAL A 32 -1.27 -18.01 -2.77
C VAL A 32 -2.73 -17.70 -2.44
N GLU A 33 -3.20 -18.10 -1.26
CA GLU A 33 -4.56 -17.82 -0.80
C GLU A 33 -4.81 -16.31 -0.73
N GLU A 34 -3.92 -15.55 -0.10
CA GLU A 34 -4.03 -14.09 0.02
C GLU A 34 -4.07 -13.41 -1.35
N TYR A 35 -3.27 -13.90 -2.31
CA TYR A 35 -3.30 -13.40 -3.67
C TYR A 35 -4.64 -13.69 -4.37
N PHE A 36 -5.18 -14.90 -4.23
CA PHE A 36 -6.49 -15.24 -4.78
C PHE A 36 -7.59 -14.43 -4.14
N GLU A 37 -7.59 -14.25 -2.81
CA GLU A 37 -8.53 -13.38 -2.11
C GLU A 37 -8.51 -11.96 -2.67
N LYS A 38 -7.32 -11.39 -2.92
CA LYS A 38 -7.19 -10.07 -3.55
C LYS A 38 -7.76 -10.01 -4.97
N LEU A 39 -7.61 -11.08 -5.76
CA LEU A 39 -8.13 -11.15 -7.12
C LEU A 39 -9.66 -11.30 -7.17
N VAL A 40 -10.24 -12.07 -6.25
CA VAL A 40 -11.70 -12.32 -6.22
C VAL A 40 -12.45 -11.35 -5.34
N LYS A 41 -11.74 -10.49 -4.59
CA LYS A 41 -12.38 -9.44 -3.81
C LYS A 41 -13.17 -8.59 -4.82
N PRO A 42 -14.51 -8.55 -4.73
CA PRO A 42 -15.25 -7.60 -5.54
C PRO A 42 -14.65 -6.22 -5.25
N GLU A 43 -14.66 -5.32 -6.24
CA GLU A 43 -14.63 -3.89 -5.94
C GLU A 43 -15.84 -3.65 -5.04
N GLN A 44 -15.72 -3.94 -3.75
CA GLN A 44 -16.31 -3.12 -2.74
C GLN A 44 -15.79 -1.77 -3.12
N GLU A 45 -16.67 -1.01 -3.79
CA GLU A 45 -16.61 0.42 -3.90
C GLU A 45 -15.70 0.88 -2.78
N ILE A 46 -14.58 1.48 -3.17
CA ILE A 46 -13.82 2.32 -2.28
C ILE A 46 -14.85 3.38 -1.82
N LYS A 47 -15.67 3.00 -0.82
CA LYS A 47 -16.75 3.81 -0.25
C LYS A 47 -16.15 4.95 0.53
N THR A 48 -14.85 4.86 0.80
CA THR A 48 -14.00 5.96 1.18
C THR A 48 -13.30 6.43 -0.07
N SER A 49 -13.99 7.21 -0.90
CA SER A 49 -13.36 7.80 -2.09
C SER A 49 -12.01 8.41 -1.69
N LEU A 50 -11.04 8.47 -2.60
CA LEU A 50 -9.73 9.07 -2.29
C LEU A 50 -9.89 10.46 -1.62
N PHE A 51 -10.96 11.18 -1.95
CA PHE A 51 -11.38 12.42 -1.31
C PHE A 51 -11.76 12.27 0.16
N GLU A 52 -12.54 11.26 0.55
CA GLU A 52 -12.85 11.00 1.96
C GLU A 52 -11.59 10.69 2.78
N ILE A 53 -10.61 10.00 2.19
CA ILE A 53 -9.33 9.76 2.86
C ILE A 53 -8.57 11.09 3.03
N ILE A 54 -8.57 11.95 2.01
CA ILE A 54 -7.94 13.28 2.05
C ILE A 54 -8.65 14.18 3.08
N ASP A 55 -9.97 14.15 3.14
CA ASP A 55 -10.76 14.97 4.07
C ASP A 55 -10.55 14.52 5.53
N ASN A 56 -10.30 13.23 5.76
CA ASN A 56 -9.94 12.69 7.08
C ASN A 56 -8.46 12.84 7.43
N LEU A 57 -7.62 13.38 6.54
CA LEU A 57 -6.25 13.77 6.90
C LEU A 57 -6.32 15.08 7.70
N GLU A 58 -6.48 14.96 9.02
CA GLU A 58 -6.33 16.09 9.91
C GLU A 58 -4.90 16.67 9.78
N PRO A 59 -4.75 17.98 9.57
CA PRO A 59 -3.45 18.60 9.59
C PRO A 59 -2.83 18.41 10.98
N LYS A 60 -1.53 18.08 11.03
CA LYS A 60 -0.80 17.89 12.31
C LYS A 60 -0.74 19.15 13.19
N THR A 61 -1.15 20.29 12.65
CA THR A 61 -1.10 21.62 13.25
C THR A 61 -2.19 22.49 12.64
N ASP A 62 -2.88 23.27 13.47
CA ASP A 62 -3.80 24.30 13.02
C ASP A 62 -3.04 25.41 12.29
N PHE A 63 -3.47 25.73 11.07
CA PHE A 63 -2.92 26.84 10.30
C PHE A 63 -3.80 28.08 10.46
N PRO A 64 -3.21 29.28 10.50
CA PRO A 64 -3.97 30.54 10.43
C PRO A 64 -4.86 30.59 9.18
N GLU A 65 -6.01 31.27 9.27
CA GLU A 65 -6.94 31.41 8.13
C GLU A 65 -6.31 32.13 6.92
N ASP A 66 -5.29 32.95 7.16
CA ASP A 66 -4.54 33.71 6.16
C ASP A 66 -3.25 33.02 5.69
N PHE A 67 -3.07 31.73 6.00
CA PHE A 67 -1.85 31.00 5.67
C PHE A 67 -1.76 30.67 4.16
N ASP A 68 -0.81 31.30 3.47
CA ASP A 68 -0.52 31.03 2.06
C ASP A 68 0.41 29.82 1.90
N PHE A 69 -0.19 28.63 1.81
CA PHE A 69 0.51 27.37 1.59
C PHE A 69 1.43 27.37 0.36
N LYS A 70 1.05 28.11 -0.69
CA LYS A 70 1.80 28.12 -1.94
C LYS A 70 3.08 28.92 -1.77
N LYS A 71 2.98 30.12 -1.17
CA LYS A 71 4.13 30.96 -0.86
C LYS A 71 5.10 30.23 0.06
N GLU A 72 4.61 29.66 1.16
CA GLU A 72 5.46 28.97 2.14
C GLU A 72 6.17 27.75 1.53
N TYR A 73 5.48 26.99 0.67
CA TYR A 73 6.08 25.86 -0.05
C TYR A 73 7.26 26.30 -0.92
N HIS A 74 7.10 27.40 -1.68
CA HIS A 74 8.16 27.92 -2.54
C HIS A 74 9.32 28.50 -1.73
N GLU A 75 9.05 29.22 -0.64
CA GLU A 75 10.08 29.77 0.26
C GLU A 75 10.87 28.66 0.96
N ALA A 76 10.21 27.63 1.48
CA ALA A 76 10.85 26.47 2.08
C ALA A 76 11.72 25.71 1.06
N LYS A 77 11.24 25.56 -0.17
CA LYS A 77 11.97 24.91 -1.26
C LYS A 77 13.19 25.74 -1.71
N ALA A 78 13.04 27.05 -1.84
CA ALA A 78 14.14 27.96 -2.13
C ALA A 78 15.20 27.92 -1.02
N LYS A 79 14.79 27.95 0.25
CA LYS A 79 15.70 27.84 1.41
C LYS A 79 16.45 26.51 1.47
N LYS A 80 15.80 25.41 1.08
CA LYS A 80 16.38 24.06 1.12
C LYS A 80 17.29 23.75 -0.07
N TYR A 81 16.95 24.26 -1.25
CA TYR A 81 17.62 23.90 -2.52
C TYR A 81 18.36 25.06 -3.20
N GLY A 82 18.26 26.28 -2.67
CA GLY A 82 19.09 27.43 -3.08
C GLY A 82 18.80 27.99 -4.47
N PHE A 83 17.54 28.02 -4.90
CA PHE A 83 17.14 28.74 -6.12
C PHE A 83 16.70 30.16 -5.80
#